data_AF-A0AAW4WUZ7-F1
#
_entry.id   AF-A0AAW4WUZ7-F1
#
_cell.length_a   1.000
_cell.length_b   1.000
_cell.length_c   1.000
_cell.angle_alpha   90.00
_cell.angle_beta   90.00
_cell.angle_gamma   90.00
#
_symmetry.space_group_name_H-M   'P 1'
#
loop_
_entity.id
_entity.type
_entity.pdbx_description
1 polymer ?
#
loop_
_entity_poly.entity_id
_entity_poly.type
_entity_poly.pdbx_seq_one_letter_code
_entity_poly.pdbx_strand_id
1 'polypeptide(L)'
;MPKVDNSKGFTLIELIVLIAILGILSAIAVPRFSGVIERAHISADQTKLRTLNSVTSIARIAMDSDDPFIDVNKSDEELISFLQERDYLDGQFKAQTEDADFVWSFDDERWYLIFESLYYAISLNDGLEMQANRDGWLIGSYTGSAKDIFVPNSLDGQVIKHIGNAAFEDKYITSITFPSNSGVTNIGTSAFRLEAVEGGFTQIEFPKSLENIDNYAFRNNMDLDRIVIGDNVNIGEDVFHRDNSFRDVYENNDKSAGTYIYEDGNWIKQ
;
A
#
# COMPACT_ATOMS: atom_id res chain seq x y z
N MET A 1 66.74 0.55 30.68
CA MET A 1 66.28 1.85 30.16
C MET A 1 64.83 1.70 29.75
N PRO A 2 63.88 2.47 30.30
CA PRO A 2 62.49 2.45 29.83
C PRO A 2 62.43 3.19 28.49
N LYS A 3 61.87 2.55 27.46
CA LYS A 3 61.53 3.21 26.20
C LYS A 3 60.44 4.25 26.47
N VAL A 4 60.71 5.50 26.12
CA VAL A 4 59.68 6.55 26.08
C VAL A 4 58.68 6.15 25.00
N ASP A 5 57.45 5.87 25.40
CA ASP A 5 56.36 5.56 24.48
C ASP A 5 56.01 6.83 23.69
N ASN A 6 56.11 6.75 22.37
CA ASN A 6 55.91 7.86 21.47
C ASN A 6 54.41 7.96 21.17
N SER A 7 53.63 8.46 22.12
CA SER A 7 52.21 8.73 21.93
C SER A 7 52.03 9.87 20.92
N LYS A 8 51.97 9.51 19.63
CA LYS A 8 51.65 10.44 18.56
C LYS A 8 50.24 10.98 18.81
N GLY A 9 50.14 12.24 19.22
CA GLY A 9 48.86 12.94 19.31
C GLY A 9 48.26 13.13 17.92
N PHE A 10 46.94 12.98 17.79
CA PHE A 10 46.22 13.28 16.56
C PHE A 10 46.38 14.76 16.20
N THR A 11 46.64 15.04 14.93
CA THR A 11 46.70 16.42 14.45
C THR A 11 45.29 17.02 14.36
N LEU A 12 45.17 18.33 14.58
CA LEU A 12 43.90 19.03 14.43
C LEU A 12 43.30 18.86 13.03
N ILE A 13 44.14 18.79 12.00
CA ILE A 13 43.69 18.60 10.62
C ILE A 13 43.12 17.19 10.40
N GLU A 14 43.72 16.14 10.98
CA GLU A 14 43.16 14.77 10.90
C GLU A 14 41.78 14.71 11.56
N LEU A 15 41.61 15.36 12.71
CA LEU A 15 40.32 15.38 13.39
C LEU A 15 39.26 16.12 12.57
N ILE A 16 39.60 17.26 11.96
CA ILE A 16 38.67 18.04 11.13
C ILE A 16 38.28 17.28 9.85
N VAL A 17 39.23 16.61 9.20
CA VAL A 17 38.95 15.78 8.02
C VAL A 17 38.09 14.56 8.41
N LEU A 18 38.34 13.95 9.57
CA LEU A 18 37.57 12.82 10.06
C LEU A 18 36.10 13.19 10.31
N ILE A 19 35.84 14.28 11.04
CA ILE A 19 34.45 14.72 11.30
C ILE A 19 33.75 15.16 10.01
N ALA A 20 34.46 15.73 9.05
CA ALA A 20 33.89 16.09 7.74
C ALA A 20 33.47 14.83 6.95
N ILE A 21 34.33 13.80 6.92
CA ILE A 21 34.01 12.53 6.27
C ILE A 21 32.84 11.83 6.99
N LEU A 22 32.86 11.75 8.32
CA LEU A 22 31.77 11.15 9.10
C LEU A 22 30.45 11.91 8.93
N GLY A 23 30.48 13.24 8.80
CA GLY A 23 29.30 14.05 8.51
C GLY A 23 28.70 13.73 7.14
N ILE A 24 29.53 13.64 6.10
CA ILE A 24 29.09 13.25 4.75
C ILE A 24 28.53 11.82 4.74
N LEU A 25 29.22 10.88 5.37
CA LEU A 25 28.76 9.49 5.47
C LEU A 25 27.45 9.39 6.24
N SER A 26 27.30 10.12 7.35
CA SER A 26 26.07 10.12 8.16
C SER A 26 24.89 10.71 7.38
N ALA A 27 25.12 11.78 6.61
CA ALA A 27 24.09 12.39 5.77
C ALA A 27 23.54 11.43 4.70
N ILE A 28 24.35 10.51 4.19
CA ILE A 28 23.93 9.48 3.22
C ILE A 28 23.36 8.24 3.93
N ALA A 29 23.96 7.84 5.06
CA ALA A 29 23.63 6.60 5.75
C ALA A 29 22.28 6.67 6.48
N VAL A 30 22.02 7.72 7.26
CA VAL A 30 20.83 7.82 8.12
C VAL A 30 19.52 7.70 7.31
N PRO A 31 19.31 8.44 6.21
CA PRO A 31 18.09 8.31 5.40
C PRO A 31 17.94 6.92 4.78
N ARG A 32 19.06 6.29 4.38
CA ARG A 32 19.05 4.96 3.75
C ARG A 32 18.73 3.84 4.76
N PHE A 33 19.22 3.95 6.00
CA PHE A 33 19.01 2.92 7.03
C PHE A 33 17.63 3.01 7.68
N SER A 34 17.03 4.20 7.77
CA SER A 34 15.71 4.39 8.38
C SER A 34 14.65 3.45 7.76
N GLY A 35 14.51 3.44 6.43
CA GLY A 35 13.53 2.55 5.77
C GLY A 35 13.89 1.06 5.82
N VAL A 36 15.16 0.70 6.00
CA VAL A 36 15.57 -0.72 6.17
C VAL A 36 15.15 -1.23 7.55
N ILE A 37 15.31 -0.41 8.58
CA ILE A 37 14.95 -0.75 9.96
C ILE A 37 13.44 -0.90 10.09
N GLU A 38 12.67 0.04 9.54
CA GLU A 38 11.21 -0.02 9.53
C GLU A 38 10.69 -1.31 8.88
N ARG A 39 11.20 -1.66 7.68
CA ARG A 39 10.86 -2.93 7.02
C ARG A 39 11.26 -4.16 7.83
N ALA A 40 12.37 -4.10 8.57
CA ALA A 40 12.79 -5.17 9.44
C ALA A 40 11.82 -5.36 10.62
N HIS A 41 11.33 -4.26 11.21
CA HIS A 41 10.32 -4.28 12.26
C HIS A 41 8.99 -4.85 11.77
N ILE A 42 8.47 -4.38 10.63
CA ILE A 42 7.24 -4.92 10.02
C ILE A 42 7.37 -6.41 9.75
N SER A 43 8.49 -6.85 9.17
CA SER A 43 8.74 -8.27 8.89
C SER A 43 8.80 -9.13 10.17
N ALA A 44 9.42 -8.59 11.22
CA ALA A 44 9.46 -9.24 12.53
C ALA A 44 8.05 -9.35 13.14
N ASP A 45 7.25 -8.29 13.05
CA ASP A 45 5.90 -8.26 13.61
C ASP A 45 4.91 -9.13 12.83
N GLN A 46 5.05 -9.24 11.51
CA GLN A 46 4.30 -10.23 10.73
C GLN A 46 4.65 -11.66 11.12
N THR A 47 5.91 -11.93 11.44
CA THR A 47 6.34 -13.26 11.91
C THR A 47 5.74 -13.56 13.28
N LYS A 48 5.77 -12.59 14.18
CA LYS A 48 5.10 -12.64 15.49
C LYS A 48 3.59 -12.88 15.36
N LEU A 49 2.91 -12.15 14.48
CA LEU A 49 1.46 -12.31 14.24
C LEU A 49 1.09 -13.72 13.79
N ARG A 50 1.91 -14.32 12.91
CA ARG A 50 1.71 -15.72 12.47
C ARG A 50 1.88 -16.68 13.63
N THR A 51 2.89 -16.48 14.47
CA THR A 51 3.08 -17.26 15.69
C THR A 51 1.88 -17.12 16.63
N LEU A 52 1.44 -15.89 16.95
CA LEU A 52 0.27 -15.64 17.80
C LEU A 52 -0.96 -16.39 17.32
N ASN A 53 -1.30 -16.25 16.03
CA ASN A 53 -2.44 -16.95 15.44
C ASN A 53 -2.29 -18.47 15.52
N SER A 54 -1.10 -19.00 15.21
CA SER A 54 -0.84 -20.43 15.28
C SER A 54 -0.98 -20.97 16.70
N VAL A 55 -0.33 -20.34 17.69
CA VAL A 55 -0.33 -20.84 19.07
C VAL A 55 -1.69 -20.65 19.73
N THR A 56 -2.42 -19.58 19.40
CA THR A 56 -3.79 -19.35 19.88
C THR A 56 -4.72 -20.44 19.36
N SER A 57 -4.62 -20.80 18.07
CA SER A 57 -5.43 -21.89 17.53
C SER A 57 -5.16 -23.23 18.24
N ILE A 58 -3.89 -23.52 18.57
CA ILE A 58 -3.51 -24.73 19.30
C ILE A 58 -4.03 -24.67 20.74
N ALA A 59 -3.90 -23.53 21.42
CA ALA A 59 -4.36 -23.34 22.78
C ALA A 59 -5.88 -23.55 22.88
N ARG A 60 -6.65 -22.95 21.97
CA ARG A 60 -8.12 -23.06 21.94
C ARG A 60 -8.60 -24.48 21.69
N ILE A 61 -7.92 -25.25 20.82
CA ILE A 61 -8.27 -26.67 20.59
C ILE A 61 -8.02 -27.52 21.84
N ALA A 62 -7.03 -27.16 22.66
CA ALA A 62 -6.69 -27.90 23.88
C ALA A 62 -7.61 -27.57 25.07
N MET A 63 -8.56 -26.64 24.91
CA MET A 63 -9.45 -26.18 25.99
C MET A 63 -10.78 -26.92 26.00
N ASP A 64 -11.20 -27.38 27.19
CA ASP A 64 -12.46 -28.12 27.36
C ASP A 64 -13.68 -27.23 27.69
N SER A 65 -13.54 -26.15 28.47
CA SER A 65 -14.71 -25.35 28.89
C SER A 65 -14.46 -23.91 29.38
N ASP A 66 -13.29 -23.32 29.14
CA ASP A 66 -12.94 -21.98 29.65
C ASP A 66 -11.98 -21.28 28.67
N ASP A 67 -12.48 -21.02 27.46
CA ASP A 67 -11.74 -20.34 26.40
C ASP A 67 -11.79 -18.82 26.63
N PRO A 68 -10.70 -18.15 27.04
CA PRO A 68 -10.70 -16.71 27.24
C PRO A 68 -10.83 -15.94 25.92
N PHE A 69 -10.55 -16.58 24.77
CA PHE A 69 -10.61 -15.95 23.45
C PHE A 69 -12.04 -15.74 22.91
N ILE A 70 -13.05 -16.22 23.64
CA ILE A 70 -14.47 -15.93 23.38
C ILE A 70 -15.08 -14.98 24.42
N ASP A 71 -14.35 -14.61 25.47
CA ASP A 71 -14.82 -13.63 26.47
C ASP A 71 -14.49 -12.22 26.01
N VAL A 72 -15.50 -11.54 25.44
CA VAL A 72 -15.40 -10.16 24.92
C VAL A 72 -14.96 -9.11 25.95
N ASN A 73 -14.91 -9.46 27.24
CA ASN A 73 -14.43 -8.56 28.29
C ASN A 73 -12.91 -8.67 28.50
N LYS A 74 -12.24 -9.61 27.83
CA LYS A 74 -10.79 -9.78 27.89
C LYS A 74 -10.07 -8.76 27.00
N SER A 75 -9.08 -8.11 27.57
CA SER A 75 -8.15 -7.27 26.81
C SER A 75 -7.11 -8.12 26.06
N ASP A 76 -6.52 -7.53 25.02
CA ASP A 76 -5.44 -8.17 24.25
C ASP A 76 -4.23 -8.55 25.11
N GLU A 77 -3.88 -7.69 26.07
CA GLU A 77 -2.79 -7.96 27.02
C GLU A 77 -3.09 -9.17 27.91
N GLU A 78 -4.34 -9.32 28.37
CA GLU A 78 -4.75 -10.50 29.15
C GLU A 78 -4.70 -11.79 28.32
N LEU A 79 -5.11 -11.73 27.05
CA LEU A 79 -5.08 -12.89 26.15
C LEU A 79 -3.65 -13.32 25.80
N ILE A 80 -2.74 -12.36 25.56
CA ILE A 80 -1.32 -12.65 25.34
C ILE A 80 -0.70 -13.23 26.62
N SER A 81 -1.00 -12.64 27.77
CA SER A 81 -0.52 -13.13 29.07
C SER A 81 -0.99 -14.56 29.32
N PHE A 82 -2.24 -14.88 28.98
CA PHE A 82 -2.78 -16.23 29.07
C PHE A 82 -1.96 -17.25 28.27
N LEU A 83 -1.55 -16.91 27.03
CA LEU A 83 -0.72 -17.80 26.21
C LEU A 83 0.69 -18.00 26.79
N GLN A 84 1.25 -16.95 27.38
CA GLN A 84 2.57 -17.00 28.02
C GLN A 84 2.55 -17.84 29.30
N GLU A 85 1.54 -17.67 30.15
CA GLU A 85 1.39 -18.43 31.40
C GLU A 85 1.18 -19.93 31.19
N ARG A 86 0.73 -20.32 30.00
CA ARG A 86 0.46 -21.71 29.61
C ARG A 86 1.56 -22.32 28.72
N ASP A 87 2.71 -21.66 28.62
CA ASP A 87 3.86 -22.10 27.82
C ASP A 87 3.55 -22.28 26.31
N TYR A 88 2.51 -21.62 25.79
CA TYR A 88 2.24 -21.57 24.35
C TYR A 88 3.08 -20.52 23.63
N LEU A 89 3.53 -19.50 24.37
CA LEU A 89 4.20 -18.33 23.82
C LEU A 89 5.40 -17.93 24.69
N ASP A 90 6.58 -17.91 24.09
CA ASP A 90 7.81 -17.47 24.77
C ASP A 90 8.14 -16.01 24.47
N GLY A 91 8.64 -15.30 25.50
CA GLY A 91 9.20 -13.96 25.37
C GLY A 91 8.17 -12.83 25.33
N GLN A 92 8.67 -11.61 25.23
CA GLN A 92 7.85 -10.40 25.21
C GLN A 92 7.21 -10.21 23.83
N PHE A 93 5.88 -10.20 23.81
CA PHE A 93 5.08 -10.06 22.60
C PHE A 93 4.51 -8.66 22.48
N LYS A 94 5.40 -7.71 22.16
CA LYS A 94 5.05 -6.35 21.75
C LYS A 94 5.46 -6.14 20.28
N ALA A 95 4.71 -5.35 19.52
CA ALA A 95 5.15 -4.97 18.19
C ALA A 95 6.46 -4.16 18.27
N GLN A 96 7.31 -4.31 17.26
CA GLN A 96 8.54 -3.53 17.12
C GLN A 96 8.31 -2.27 16.29
N THR A 97 7.34 -2.30 15.38
CA THR A 97 6.92 -1.13 14.62
C THR A 97 6.31 -0.11 15.57
N GLU A 98 6.70 1.15 15.39
CA GLU A 98 6.18 2.28 16.17
C GLU A 98 4.65 2.37 15.98
N ASP A 99 3.96 2.64 17.09
CA ASP A 99 2.50 2.70 17.16
C ASP A 99 1.77 1.45 16.65
N ALA A 100 2.40 0.28 16.66
CA ALA A 100 1.74 -0.97 16.28
C ALA A 100 1.38 -1.81 17.51
N ASP A 101 0.24 -2.49 17.46
CA ASP A 101 -0.25 -3.38 18.51
C ASP A 101 -0.89 -4.65 17.93
N PHE A 102 -0.79 -5.75 18.70
CA PHE A 102 -1.48 -6.99 18.38
C PHE A 102 -2.86 -6.97 19.03
N VAL A 103 -3.91 -7.06 18.21
CA VAL A 103 -5.30 -6.93 18.65
C VAL A 103 -6.09 -8.19 18.28
N TRP A 104 -6.85 -8.72 19.22
CA TRP A 104 -7.71 -9.87 19.04
C TRP A 104 -9.09 -9.42 18.53
N SER A 105 -9.52 -10.00 17.41
CA SER A 105 -10.90 -9.89 16.95
C SER A 105 -11.70 -11.06 17.50
N PHE A 106 -12.66 -10.77 18.37
CA PHE A 106 -13.62 -11.77 18.86
C PHE A 106 -14.57 -12.26 17.76
N ASP A 107 -14.87 -11.42 16.76
CA ASP A 107 -15.75 -11.77 15.65
C ASP A 107 -15.07 -12.75 14.68
N ASP A 108 -13.80 -12.51 14.37
CA ASP A 108 -13.03 -13.35 13.44
C ASP A 108 -12.27 -14.47 14.14
N GLU A 109 -12.24 -14.43 15.48
CA GLU A 109 -11.44 -15.28 16.34
C GLU A 109 -9.98 -15.35 15.90
N ARG A 110 -9.38 -14.17 15.66
CA ARG A 110 -8.05 -14.03 15.07
C ARG A 110 -7.30 -12.80 15.59
N TRP A 111 -5.99 -12.93 15.75
CA TRP A 111 -5.10 -11.80 15.98
C TRP A 111 -4.83 -11.02 14.70
N TYR A 112 -4.82 -9.70 14.83
CA TYR A 112 -4.42 -8.71 13.86
C TYR A 112 -3.23 -7.90 14.38
N LEU A 113 -2.44 -7.34 13.47
CA LEU A 113 -1.48 -6.29 13.77
C LEU A 113 -2.14 -4.98 13.33
N ILE A 114 -2.47 -4.12 14.28
CA ILE A 114 -3.12 -2.82 14.07
C ILE A 114 -2.09 -1.73 14.36
N PHE A 115 -2.17 -0.61 13.65
CA PHE A 115 -1.32 0.54 13.88
C PHE A 115 -2.20 1.66 14.49
N GLU A 116 -1.95 2.01 15.76
CA GLU A 116 -2.68 3.03 16.54
C GLU A 116 -2.43 4.47 16.07
N SER A 117 -1.40 4.71 15.26
CA SER A 117 -1.35 5.87 14.38
C SER A 117 -1.74 5.43 12.97
N LEU A 118 -2.77 6.08 12.41
CA LEU A 118 -3.17 5.96 11.00
C LEU A 118 -1.92 5.85 10.10
N TYR A 119 -2.02 5.00 9.07
CA TYR A 119 -1.01 4.70 8.04
C TYR A 119 -0.15 3.46 8.25
N TYR A 120 -0.47 2.36 7.55
CA TYR A 120 0.56 1.48 7.00
C TYR A 120 0.29 0.93 5.60
N ALA A 121 1.43 0.76 4.94
CA ALA A 121 1.70 0.64 3.52
C ALA A 121 1.53 -0.76 2.93
N ILE A 122 1.05 -0.82 1.68
CA ILE A 122 1.19 -1.96 0.76
C ILE A 122 2.66 -2.07 0.33
N SER A 123 3.36 -3.05 0.89
CA SER A 123 4.60 -3.54 0.30
C SER A 123 4.31 -4.78 -0.55
N LEU A 124 4.17 -4.55 -1.85
CA LEU A 124 4.77 -5.43 -2.87
C LEU A 124 5.83 -4.58 -3.56
N ASN A 125 7.01 -4.49 -2.92
CA ASN A 125 8.29 -3.95 -3.42
C ASN A 125 8.38 -2.53 -4.03
N ASP A 126 7.29 -1.80 -4.26
CA ASP A 126 7.31 -0.58 -5.09
C ASP A 126 6.65 0.68 -4.47
N GLY A 127 6.50 0.72 -3.14
CA GLY A 127 6.16 1.95 -2.40
C GLY A 127 4.67 2.37 -2.44
N LEU A 128 3.73 1.42 -2.49
CA LEU A 128 2.31 1.75 -2.34
C LEU A 128 1.97 1.97 -0.86
N GLU A 129 2.11 3.17 -0.30
CA GLU A 129 1.71 3.46 1.10
C GLU A 129 0.20 3.64 1.33
N MET A 130 -0.63 3.11 0.43
CA MET A 130 -2.09 3.23 0.50
C MET A 130 -2.70 2.15 1.40
N GLN A 131 -3.86 2.42 2.01
CA GLN A 131 -4.56 1.47 2.90
C GLN A 131 -5.92 1.09 2.33
N ALA A 132 -6.37 -0.13 2.61
CA ALA A 132 -7.74 -0.53 2.40
C ALA A 132 -8.55 -0.32 3.69
N ASN A 133 -9.66 0.41 3.62
CA ASN A 133 -10.66 0.41 4.70
C ASN A 133 -11.57 -0.82 4.60
N ARG A 134 -12.39 -1.06 5.65
CA ARG A 134 -13.35 -2.18 5.76
C ARG A 134 -14.24 -2.39 4.53
N ASP A 135 -14.53 -1.31 3.81
CA ASP A 135 -15.40 -1.31 2.64
C ASP A 135 -14.65 -1.56 1.32
N GLY A 136 -13.34 -1.82 1.38
CA GLY A 136 -12.49 -2.08 0.23
C GLY A 136 -11.99 -0.82 -0.48
N TRP A 137 -11.99 0.34 0.19
CA TRP A 137 -11.45 1.57 -0.39
C TRP A 137 -9.96 1.66 -0.19
N LEU A 138 -9.20 1.74 -1.29
CA LEU A 138 -7.81 2.19 -1.27
C LEU A 138 -7.77 3.69 -1.00
N ILE A 139 -7.58 4.05 0.27
CA ILE A 139 -7.48 5.41 0.77
C ILE A 139 -6.02 5.84 0.96
N GLY A 140 -5.80 7.15 0.97
CA GLY A 140 -4.49 7.77 1.07
C GLY A 140 -3.93 8.18 -0.28
N SER A 141 -2.64 8.50 -0.31
CA SER A 141 -1.92 8.93 -1.51
C SER A 141 -0.70 8.05 -1.73
N TYR A 142 -0.45 7.68 -2.98
CA TYR A 142 0.74 6.97 -3.40
C TYR A 142 1.99 7.82 -3.18
N THR A 143 2.92 7.31 -2.39
CA THR A 143 4.19 7.99 -2.05
C THR A 143 5.40 7.32 -2.70
N GLY A 144 5.22 6.15 -3.32
CA GLY A 144 6.26 5.44 -4.03
C GLY A 144 6.70 6.12 -5.34
N SER A 145 7.70 5.52 -5.97
CA SER A 145 8.32 6.04 -7.19
C SER A 145 8.05 5.21 -8.44
N ALA A 146 7.55 3.98 -8.29
CA ALA A 146 7.19 3.11 -9.41
C ALA A 146 6.08 3.72 -10.25
N LYS A 147 6.12 3.41 -11.54
CA LYS A 147 5.18 3.94 -12.55
C LYS A 147 4.30 2.84 -13.13
N ASP A 148 4.66 1.59 -12.88
CA ASP A 148 3.88 0.39 -13.14
C ASP A 148 3.25 -0.11 -11.84
N ILE A 149 1.93 0.03 -11.74
CA ILE A 149 1.20 -0.26 -10.51
C ILE A 149 0.42 -1.56 -10.68
N PHE A 150 0.59 -2.48 -9.73
CA PHE A 150 -0.27 -3.65 -9.61
C PHE A 150 -1.27 -3.43 -8.48
N VAL A 151 -2.56 -3.42 -8.79
CA VAL A 151 -3.63 -3.33 -7.79
C VAL A 151 -4.06 -4.75 -7.41
N PRO A 152 -3.74 -5.25 -6.21
CA PRO A 152 -4.13 -6.59 -5.80
C PRO A 152 -5.65 -6.71 -5.67
N ASN A 153 -6.18 -7.92 -5.82
CA ASN A 153 -7.61 -8.17 -5.62
C ASN A 153 -8.04 -7.86 -4.17
N SER A 154 -7.15 -8.07 -3.21
CA SER A 154 -7.41 -7.83 -1.80
C SER A 154 -6.16 -7.33 -1.08
N LEU A 155 -6.36 -6.50 -0.07
CA LEU A 155 -5.35 -6.09 0.89
C LEU A 155 -5.83 -6.41 2.30
N ASP A 156 -4.99 -7.07 3.11
CA ASP A 156 -5.31 -7.45 4.50
C ASP A 156 -6.67 -8.16 4.65
N GLY A 157 -6.96 -9.08 3.73
CA GLY A 157 -8.20 -9.86 3.71
C GLY A 157 -9.41 -9.13 3.14
N GLN A 158 -9.28 -7.85 2.78
CA GLN A 158 -10.36 -7.01 2.29
C GLN A 158 -10.25 -6.87 0.77
N VAL A 159 -11.32 -7.22 0.06
CA VAL A 159 -11.37 -7.07 -1.40
C VAL A 159 -11.31 -5.60 -1.74
N ILE A 160 -10.40 -5.22 -2.64
CA ILE A 160 -10.30 -3.85 -3.13
C ILE A 160 -11.45 -3.58 -4.09
N LYS A 161 -12.29 -2.62 -3.72
CA LYS A 161 -13.47 -2.19 -4.48
C LYS A 161 -13.31 -0.79 -5.07
N HIS A 162 -12.58 0.09 -4.41
CA HIS A 162 -12.47 1.48 -4.83
C HIS A 162 -11.00 1.90 -4.87
N ILE A 163 -10.60 2.59 -5.94
CA ILE A 163 -9.41 3.43 -5.95
C ILE A 163 -9.84 4.81 -5.46
N GLY A 164 -9.25 5.28 -4.36
CA GLY A 164 -9.66 6.53 -3.71
C GLY A 164 -9.38 7.80 -4.54
N ASN A 165 -9.99 8.90 -4.10
CA ASN A 165 -9.78 10.21 -4.68
C ASN A 165 -8.31 10.63 -4.57
N ALA A 166 -7.76 11.20 -5.64
CA ALA A 166 -6.37 11.65 -5.72
C ALA A 166 -5.31 10.61 -5.30
N ALA A 167 -5.66 9.32 -5.36
CA ALA A 167 -4.81 8.21 -4.92
C ALA A 167 -3.41 8.23 -5.55
N PHE A 168 -3.33 8.52 -6.84
CA PHE A 168 -2.12 8.55 -7.66
C PHE A 168 -1.96 9.89 -8.39
N GLU A 169 -2.53 10.96 -7.83
CA GLU A 169 -2.46 12.29 -8.41
C GLU A 169 -1.02 12.79 -8.53
N ASP A 170 -0.67 13.29 -9.71
CA ASP A 170 0.64 13.81 -10.11
C ASP A 170 1.78 12.80 -9.89
N LYS A 171 1.46 11.51 -10.00
CA LYS A 171 2.45 10.42 -9.86
C LYS A 171 2.99 9.93 -11.20
N TYR A 172 2.47 10.42 -12.33
CA TYR A 172 2.94 10.05 -13.68
C TYR A 172 2.98 8.53 -13.89
N ILE A 173 1.97 7.82 -13.36
CA ILE A 173 1.83 6.37 -13.53
C ILE A 173 1.68 6.06 -15.01
N THR A 174 2.46 5.11 -15.52
CA THR A 174 2.51 4.73 -16.92
C THR A 174 1.76 3.43 -17.21
N SER A 175 1.55 2.59 -16.20
CA SER A 175 0.81 1.35 -16.33
C SER A 175 0.09 0.99 -15.03
N ILE A 176 -1.09 0.42 -15.16
CA ILE A 176 -1.85 -0.17 -14.05
C ILE A 176 -2.34 -1.54 -14.48
N THR A 177 -2.11 -2.54 -13.64
CA THR A 177 -2.53 -3.93 -13.88
C THR A 177 -3.48 -4.37 -12.79
N PHE A 178 -4.61 -4.94 -13.21
CA PHE A 178 -5.59 -5.58 -12.34
C PHE A 178 -5.54 -7.10 -12.53
N PRO A 179 -5.64 -7.90 -11.46
CA PRO A 179 -5.80 -9.35 -11.60
C PRO A 179 -7.15 -9.67 -12.25
N SER A 180 -7.25 -10.84 -12.89
CA SER A 180 -8.46 -11.27 -13.60
C SER A 180 -9.71 -11.39 -12.71
N ASN A 181 -9.51 -11.53 -11.41
CA ASN A 181 -10.56 -11.59 -10.39
C ASN A 181 -10.74 -10.28 -9.61
N SER A 182 -10.18 -9.16 -10.09
CA SER A 182 -10.29 -7.85 -9.43
C SER A 182 -11.73 -7.51 -9.06
N GLY A 183 -11.92 -7.00 -7.84
CA GLY A 183 -13.20 -6.50 -7.33
C GLY A 183 -13.39 -4.98 -7.48
N VAL A 184 -12.50 -4.28 -8.19
CA VAL A 184 -12.55 -2.82 -8.32
C VAL A 184 -13.77 -2.41 -9.14
N THR A 185 -14.69 -1.69 -8.50
CA THR A 185 -15.94 -1.17 -9.07
C THR A 185 -15.89 0.34 -9.29
N ASN A 186 -14.98 1.07 -8.62
CA ASN A 186 -14.90 2.53 -8.73
C ASN A 186 -13.46 3.04 -8.83
N ILE A 187 -13.27 4.08 -9.66
CA ILE A 187 -12.06 4.91 -9.68
C ILE A 187 -12.44 6.34 -9.31
N GLY A 188 -11.84 6.84 -8.22
CA GLY A 188 -12.20 8.10 -7.59
C GLY A 188 -11.82 9.36 -8.36
N THR A 189 -12.34 10.49 -7.88
CA THR A 189 -12.11 11.81 -8.48
C THR A 189 -10.62 12.14 -8.50
N SER A 190 -10.12 12.57 -9.66
CA SER A 190 -8.70 12.89 -9.89
C SER A 190 -7.71 11.77 -9.51
N ALA A 191 -8.16 10.51 -9.39
CA ALA A 191 -7.33 9.41 -8.87
C ALA A 191 -5.97 9.26 -9.60
N PHE A 192 -5.89 9.57 -10.89
CA PHE A 192 -4.69 9.55 -11.72
C PHE A 192 -4.50 10.85 -12.50
N ARG A 193 -5.02 11.98 -12.00
CA ARG A 193 -4.83 13.29 -12.63
C ARG A 193 -3.34 13.66 -12.65
N LEU A 194 -2.87 14.25 -13.73
CA LEU A 194 -1.53 14.85 -13.83
C LEU A 194 -1.60 16.37 -13.76
N GLU A 195 -0.58 17.03 -13.22
CA GLU A 195 -0.47 18.49 -13.31
C GLU A 195 0.05 18.92 -14.69
N ALA A 196 1.03 18.19 -15.24
CA ALA A 196 1.49 18.37 -16.61
C ALA A 196 0.67 17.55 -17.61
N VAL A 197 0.69 17.96 -18.88
CA VAL A 197 -0.06 17.31 -19.98
C VAL A 197 0.78 16.29 -20.76
N GLU A 198 2.02 16.05 -20.35
CA GLU A 198 2.94 15.11 -21.00
C GLU A 198 3.32 14.00 -20.01
N GLY A 199 3.41 12.77 -20.51
CA GLY A 199 3.68 11.59 -19.70
C GLY A 199 2.41 10.97 -19.08
N GLY A 200 2.61 9.89 -18.34
CA GLY A 200 1.53 9.07 -17.79
C GLY A 200 1.15 7.90 -18.69
N PHE A 201 -0.14 7.56 -18.72
CA PHE A 201 -0.65 6.40 -19.45
C PHE A 201 -0.67 6.64 -20.97
N THR A 202 -0.16 5.67 -21.73
CA THR A 202 -0.43 5.56 -23.17
C THR A 202 -1.60 4.63 -23.47
N GLN A 203 -1.82 3.65 -22.59
CA GLN A 203 -2.95 2.73 -22.67
C GLN A 203 -3.44 2.36 -21.27
N ILE A 204 -4.69 1.94 -21.19
CA ILE A 204 -5.27 1.39 -19.96
C ILE A 204 -6.22 0.23 -20.26
N GLU A 205 -6.14 -0.80 -19.44
CA GLU A 205 -7.10 -1.90 -19.41
C GLU A 205 -7.81 -1.91 -18.05
N PHE A 206 -9.10 -1.63 -18.09
CA PHE A 206 -9.94 -1.63 -16.89
C PHE A 206 -10.41 -3.05 -16.54
N PRO A 207 -10.57 -3.35 -15.24
CA PRO A 207 -11.09 -4.64 -14.82
C PRO A 207 -12.55 -4.77 -15.23
N LYS A 208 -12.99 -6.00 -15.49
CA LYS A 208 -14.38 -6.28 -15.91
C LYS A 208 -15.43 -5.89 -14.86
N SER A 209 -15.02 -5.78 -13.60
CA SER A 209 -15.86 -5.37 -12.48
C SER A 209 -16.09 -3.85 -12.39
N LEU A 210 -15.39 -3.04 -13.20
CA LEU A 210 -15.47 -1.60 -13.09
C LEU A 210 -16.88 -1.12 -13.46
N GLU A 211 -17.47 -0.31 -12.59
CA GLU A 211 -18.82 0.26 -12.77
C GLU A 211 -18.76 1.77 -12.97
N ASN A 212 -17.82 2.47 -12.32
CA ASN A 212 -17.79 3.92 -12.29
C ASN A 212 -16.35 4.48 -12.37
N ILE A 213 -16.19 5.56 -13.13
CA ILE A 213 -14.98 6.40 -13.18
C ILE A 213 -15.40 7.83 -12.90
N ASP A 214 -14.98 8.37 -11.76
CA ASP A 214 -15.40 9.68 -11.30
C ASP A 214 -14.69 10.82 -12.05
N ASN A 215 -15.18 12.04 -11.83
CA ASN A 215 -14.73 13.25 -12.53
C ASN A 215 -13.20 13.42 -12.48
N TYR A 216 -12.63 13.85 -13.59
CA TYR A 216 -11.21 14.17 -13.73
C TYR A 216 -10.23 13.01 -13.44
N ALA A 217 -10.70 11.76 -13.28
CA ALA A 217 -9.88 10.66 -12.79
C ALA A 217 -8.57 10.45 -13.58
N PHE A 218 -8.56 10.68 -14.89
CA PHE A 218 -7.37 10.57 -15.74
C PHE A 218 -7.05 11.89 -16.46
N ARG A 219 -7.49 13.03 -15.90
CA ARG A 219 -7.29 14.33 -16.54
C ARG A 219 -5.79 14.59 -16.75
N ASN A 220 -5.45 15.14 -17.92
CA ASN A 220 -4.10 15.45 -18.39
C ASN A 220 -3.22 14.24 -18.78
N ASN A 221 -3.74 13.00 -18.77
CA ASN A 221 -3.06 11.86 -19.40
C ASN A 221 -3.24 11.92 -20.93
N MET A 222 -2.57 12.88 -21.59
CA MET A 222 -2.82 13.18 -23.01
C MET A 222 -2.25 12.14 -23.96
N ASP A 223 -1.32 11.30 -23.53
CA ASP A 223 -0.73 10.27 -24.38
C ASP A 223 -1.61 9.02 -24.48
N LEU A 224 -2.75 8.99 -23.76
CA LEU A 224 -3.68 7.88 -23.77
C LEU A 224 -4.34 7.73 -25.14
N ASP A 225 -4.01 6.66 -25.84
CA ASP A 225 -4.51 6.34 -27.18
C ASP A 225 -5.23 5.00 -27.25
N ARG A 226 -5.20 4.18 -26.18
CA ARG A 226 -5.90 2.89 -26.14
C ARG A 226 -6.58 2.66 -24.80
N ILE A 227 -7.89 2.38 -24.85
CA ILE A 227 -8.70 2.06 -23.68
C ILE A 227 -9.41 0.72 -23.90
N VAL A 228 -9.21 -0.22 -22.98
CA VAL A 228 -10.04 -1.42 -22.88
C VAL A 228 -10.98 -1.25 -21.70
N ILE A 229 -12.28 -1.31 -21.95
CA ILE A 229 -13.32 -1.03 -20.96
C ILE A 229 -14.45 -2.06 -21.04
N GLY A 230 -15.08 -2.35 -19.90
CA GLY A 230 -16.28 -3.18 -19.80
C GLY A 230 -17.52 -2.49 -20.37
N ASP A 231 -18.67 -3.15 -20.25
CA ASP A 231 -19.95 -2.59 -20.64
C ASP A 231 -20.57 -1.77 -19.50
N ASN A 232 -21.38 -0.78 -19.86
CA ASN A 232 -22.19 0.02 -18.94
C ASN A 232 -21.40 0.80 -17.86
N VAL A 233 -20.11 1.06 -18.06
CA VAL A 233 -19.31 1.85 -17.12
C VAL A 233 -19.79 3.31 -17.16
N ASN A 234 -20.04 3.89 -15.99
CA ASN A 234 -20.36 5.31 -15.88
C ASN A 234 -19.08 6.13 -15.88
N ILE A 235 -18.99 7.10 -16.80
CA ILE A 235 -17.83 7.97 -16.96
C ILE A 235 -18.26 9.37 -16.54
N GLY A 236 -17.54 9.95 -15.57
CA GLY A 236 -17.76 11.30 -15.09
C GLY A 236 -17.40 12.39 -16.11
N GLU A 237 -17.38 13.63 -15.64
CA GLU A 237 -16.97 14.79 -16.43
C GLU A 237 -15.44 14.86 -16.55
N ASP A 238 -14.95 15.22 -17.75
CA ASP A 238 -13.55 15.53 -18.05
C ASP A 238 -12.55 14.45 -17.62
N VAL A 239 -12.97 13.17 -17.65
CA VAL A 239 -12.14 12.05 -17.19
C VAL A 239 -10.83 11.97 -17.95
N PHE A 240 -10.81 12.20 -19.27
CA PHE A 240 -9.62 12.02 -20.12
C PHE A 240 -9.10 13.32 -20.78
N HIS A 241 -9.48 14.52 -20.29
CA HIS A 241 -9.14 15.90 -20.74
C HIS A 241 -9.31 16.24 -22.23
N ARG A 242 -9.23 15.33 -23.19
CA ARG A 242 -9.61 15.55 -24.60
C ARG A 242 -11.14 15.66 -24.69
N ASP A 243 -11.67 16.72 -24.06
CA ASP A 243 -13.06 17.14 -23.87
C ASP A 243 -14.09 16.10 -24.30
N ASN A 244 -14.24 15.05 -23.48
CA ASN A 244 -15.30 14.05 -23.58
C ASN A 244 -15.42 13.29 -24.91
N SER A 245 -14.46 13.39 -25.83
CA SER A 245 -14.47 12.62 -27.09
C SER A 245 -14.60 11.12 -26.87
N PHE A 246 -13.90 10.57 -25.86
CA PHE A 246 -14.05 9.16 -25.51
C PHE A 246 -15.42 8.85 -24.93
N ARG A 247 -15.91 9.67 -23.98
CA ARG A 247 -17.19 9.45 -23.31
C ARG A 247 -18.33 9.44 -24.33
N ASP A 248 -18.36 10.43 -25.21
CA ASP A 248 -19.37 10.52 -26.27
C ASP A 248 -19.28 9.32 -27.22
N VAL A 249 -18.08 8.92 -27.63
CA VAL A 249 -17.90 7.72 -28.47
C VAL A 249 -18.36 6.45 -27.75
N TYR A 250 -18.04 6.29 -26.48
CA TYR A 250 -18.47 5.14 -25.68
C TYR A 250 -20.00 5.12 -25.50
N GLU A 251 -20.61 6.27 -25.17
CA GLU A 251 -22.07 6.43 -25.06
C GLU A 251 -22.78 6.16 -26.40
N ASN A 252 -22.26 6.69 -27.52
CA ASN A 252 -22.80 6.45 -28.87
C ASN A 252 -22.63 5.00 -29.35
N ASN A 253 -21.73 4.24 -28.73
CA ASN A 253 -21.58 2.80 -28.93
C ASN A 253 -22.35 1.99 -27.86
N ASP A 254 -23.46 2.53 -27.35
CA ASP A 254 -24.32 1.87 -26.36
C ASP A 254 -23.59 1.43 -25.08
N LYS A 255 -22.53 2.16 -24.69
CA LYS A 255 -21.64 1.80 -23.57
C LYS A 255 -21.15 0.36 -23.65
N SER A 256 -20.86 -0.14 -24.84
CA SER A 256 -20.52 -1.55 -25.05
C SER A 256 -19.05 -1.84 -24.75
N ALA A 257 -18.78 -2.98 -24.10
CA ALA A 257 -17.41 -3.43 -23.83
C ALA A 257 -16.57 -3.52 -25.11
N GLY A 258 -15.28 -3.22 -25.01
CA GLY A 258 -14.38 -3.35 -26.15
C GLY A 258 -13.04 -2.64 -25.97
N THR A 259 -12.26 -2.65 -27.06
CA THR A 259 -11.05 -1.85 -27.20
C THR A 259 -11.38 -0.62 -28.04
N TYR A 260 -11.04 0.55 -27.52
CA TYR A 260 -11.15 1.82 -28.20
C TYR A 260 -9.75 2.35 -28.46
N ILE A 261 -9.49 2.82 -29.67
CA ILE A 261 -8.20 3.37 -30.08
C ILE A 261 -8.41 4.80 -30.57
N TYR A 262 -7.51 5.71 -30.20
CA TYR A 262 -7.47 7.07 -30.68
C TYR A 262 -6.55 7.18 -31.89
N GLU A 263 -7.14 7.36 -33.06
CA GLU A 263 -6.42 7.50 -34.33
C GLU A 263 -6.99 8.70 -35.09
N ASP A 264 -6.12 9.43 -35.79
CA ASP A 264 -6.51 10.58 -36.62
C ASP A 264 -7.41 11.62 -35.91
N GLY A 265 -7.17 11.84 -34.61
CA GLY A 265 -7.89 12.82 -33.82
C GLY A 265 -9.23 12.36 -33.24
N ASN A 266 -9.58 11.07 -33.35
CA ASN A 266 -10.87 10.53 -32.90
C ASN A 266 -10.73 9.19 -32.19
N TRP A 267 -11.60 8.92 -31.22
CA TRP A 267 -11.75 7.58 -30.65
C TRP A 267 -12.60 6.69 -31.56
N ILE A 268 -12.14 5.47 -31.78
CA ILE A 268 -12.80 4.47 -32.63
C ILE A 268 -12.86 3.15 -31.86
N LYS A 269 -14.02 2.50 -31.85
CA LYS A 269 -14.16 1.13 -31.35
C LYS A 269 -13.66 0.13 -32.39
N GLN A 270 -12.77 -0.78 -31.97
CA GLN A 270 -12.26 -1.89 -32.79
C GLN A 270 -13.19 -3.11 -32.75
#